data_AF-A0A845DXQ0-F1
#
_entry.id   AF-A0A845DXQ0-F1
#
_cell.length_a   1.000
_cell.length_b   1.000
_cell.length_c   1.000
_cell.angle_alpha   90.00
_cell.angle_beta   90.00
_cell.angle_gamma   90.00
#
_symmetry.space_group_name_H-M   'P 1'
#
loop_
_entity.id
_entity.type
_entity.pdbx_description
1 polymer ?
#
loop_
_entity_poly.entity_id
_entity_poly.type
_entity_poly.pdbx_seq_one_letter_code
_entity_poly.pdbx_strand_id
1 'polypeptide(L)'
;MLTLTASVPLDAPPAWAVLERALFDLMDRSVHPFLEKYTRPDGTLIWADRWSDSRDGADDFYESSYNWPLYYLLGGGDHLLTQGQRQWDAITKQLTELGPVLDEYERGYDQFHQSESYIYFYFLCLADPTNERNRERAVRFAGLYLNENPDAPNYDPERKLIRAPHNGSGGPRWGHTDSPEPSYGWSASMRTYGLPYTDIEGVREYDDLKDPTLSRRMGEAMQERMGKGDVAGNLMVTSLIANAFLLTGEEKYRRWIVEYFNAWRERAAGSAPPAEQSGQSERPKPAGLLPDNVGLSGDVGEYLDGRWYGG
;
A
#
# COMPACT_ATOMS: atom_id res chain seq x y z
N MET A 1 9.68 27.72 -19.41
CA MET A 1 8.85 28.31 -18.34
C MET A 1 7.87 29.25 -19.02
N LEU A 2 6.56 29.02 -18.87
CA LEU A 2 5.52 29.85 -19.47
C LEU A 2 5.17 30.94 -18.45
N THR A 3 5.47 32.20 -18.76
CA THR A 3 5.17 33.32 -17.84
C THR A 3 3.75 33.78 -18.08
N LEU A 4 2.89 33.64 -17.07
CA LEU A 4 1.54 34.19 -17.08
C LEU A 4 1.57 35.57 -16.43
N THR A 5 1.13 36.60 -17.15
CA THR A 5 1.02 37.97 -16.63
C THR A 5 -0.45 38.37 -16.63
N ALA A 6 -0.98 38.72 -15.46
CA ALA A 6 -2.33 39.27 -15.36
C ALA A 6 -2.40 40.62 -16.10
N SER A 7 -3.36 40.75 -17.01
CA SER A 7 -3.57 41.95 -17.84
C SER A 7 -4.76 42.80 -17.40
N VAL A 8 -5.56 42.31 -16.45
CA VAL A 8 -6.76 42.98 -15.93
C VAL A 8 -6.67 43.01 -14.40
N PRO A 9 -6.84 44.19 -13.76
CA PRO A 9 -6.85 44.29 -12.31
C PRO A 9 -8.09 43.60 -11.72
N LEU A 10 -7.93 42.96 -10.57
CA LEU A 10 -9.04 42.41 -9.78
C LEU A 10 -9.44 43.43 -8.71
N ASP A 11 -10.37 44.33 -9.05
CA ASP A 11 -10.74 45.45 -8.17
C ASP A 11 -11.58 45.02 -6.95
N ALA A 12 -12.35 43.93 -7.08
CA ALA A 12 -13.19 43.38 -6.02
C ALA A 12 -13.11 41.84 -6.05
N PRO A 13 -12.24 41.21 -5.24
CA PRO A 13 -12.16 39.76 -5.19
C PRO A 13 -13.49 39.18 -4.68
N PRO A 14 -13.99 38.08 -5.28
CA PRO A 14 -15.20 37.44 -4.79
C PRO A 14 -14.97 36.90 -3.37
N ALA A 15 -16.01 36.93 -2.53
CA ALA A 15 -15.91 36.59 -1.11
C ALA A 15 -15.31 35.19 -0.87
N TRP A 16 -15.63 34.21 -1.72
CA TRP A 16 -15.08 32.86 -1.61
C TRP A 16 -13.55 32.84 -1.70
N ALA A 17 -12.94 33.67 -2.54
CA ALA A 17 -11.49 33.69 -2.73
C ALA A 17 -10.78 34.27 -1.51
N VAL A 18 -11.39 35.27 -0.86
CA VAL A 18 -10.88 35.84 0.39
C VAL A 18 -10.98 34.82 1.52
N LEU A 19 -12.11 34.09 1.61
CA LEU A 19 -12.30 33.06 2.63
C LEU A 19 -11.39 31.85 2.42
N GLU A 20 -11.15 31.44 1.17
CA GLU A 20 -10.20 30.37 0.84
C GLU A 20 -8.78 30.75 1.28
N ARG A 21 -8.32 31.98 1.02
CA ARG A 21 -7.02 32.44 1.52
C ARG A 21 -6.95 32.48 3.03
N ALA A 22 -8.01 32.93 3.71
CA ALA A 22 -8.05 32.91 5.17
C ALA A 22 -8.04 31.48 5.76
N LEU A 23 -8.68 30.52 5.08
CA LEU A 23 -8.61 29.10 5.43
C LEU A 23 -7.18 28.57 5.27
N PHE A 24 -6.51 28.91 4.17
CA PHE A 24 -5.12 28.54 3.94
C PHE A 24 -4.21 29.10 5.04
N ASP A 25 -4.30 30.40 5.34
CA ASP A 25 -3.49 31.03 6.39
C ASP A 25 -3.74 30.41 7.80
N LEU A 26 -4.94 29.85 8.03
CA LEU A 26 -5.24 29.10 9.26
C LEU A 26 -4.61 27.70 9.24
N MET A 27 -4.76 26.97 8.13
CA MET A 27 -4.19 25.62 7.96
C MET A 27 -2.67 25.65 8.04
N ASP A 28 -2.00 26.64 7.43
CA ASP A 28 -0.55 26.85 7.48
C ASP A 28 0.00 26.86 8.91
N ARG A 29 -0.73 27.50 9.82
CA ARG A 29 -0.34 27.63 11.24
C ARG A 29 -0.70 26.40 12.07
N SER A 30 -1.64 25.57 11.61
CA SER A 30 -2.12 24.39 12.35
C SER A 30 -1.09 23.28 12.47
N VAL A 31 -0.08 23.27 11.58
CA VAL A 31 1.02 22.30 11.60
C VAL A 31 1.88 22.43 12.85
N HIS A 32 2.09 23.65 13.36
CA HIS A 32 2.99 23.86 14.51
C HIS A 32 2.47 23.27 15.82
N PRO A 33 1.19 23.49 16.23
CA PRO A 33 0.63 22.82 17.40
C PRO A 33 0.63 21.29 17.28
N PHE A 34 0.44 20.76 16.07
CA PHE A 34 0.52 19.32 15.82
C PHE A 34 1.93 18.79 16.09
N LEU A 35 2.94 19.41 15.47
CA LEU A 35 4.35 19.03 15.65
C LEU A 35 4.77 19.14 17.12
N GLU A 36 4.44 20.25 17.79
CA GLU A 36 4.78 20.46 19.21
C GLU A 36 4.17 19.39 20.13
N LYS A 37 2.94 18.95 19.84
CA LYS A 37 2.22 18.00 20.68
C LYS A 37 2.59 16.54 20.41
N TYR A 38 2.86 16.17 19.16
CA TYR A 38 2.94 14.77 18.73
C TYR A 38 4.31 14.36 18.20
N THR A 39 5.28 15.26 18.10
CA THR A 39 6.65 14.93 17.65
C THR A 39 7.70 15.27 18.69
N ARG A 40 8.81 14.53 18.65
CA ARG A 40 10.04 14.87 19.38
C ARG A 40 10.85 15.91 18.58
N PRO A 41 11.87 16.55 19.18
CA PRO A 41 12.70 17.52 18.48
C PRO A 41 13.40 17.00 17.21
N ASP A 42 13.61 15.69 17.09
CA ASP A 42 14.18 15.06 15.89
C ASP A 42 13.14 14.75 14.79
N GLY A 43 11.86 15.04 15.02
CA GLY A 43 10.74 14.80 14.10
C GLY A 43 10.04 13.46 14.30
N THR A 44 10.59 12.55 15.10
CA THR A 44 9.95 11.25 15.36
C THR A 44 8.62 11.42 16.08
N LEU A 45 7.63 10.60 15.76
CA LEU A 45 6.32 10.63 16.40
C LEU A 45 6.43 10.10 17.84
N ILE A 46 5.74 10.78 18.77
CA ILE A 46 5.58 10.32 20.15
C ILE A 46 4.62 9.12 20.12
N TRP A 47 5.21 7.94 20.04
CA TRP A 47 4.55 6.64 20.00
C TRP A 47 5.25 5.67 20.95
N ALA A 48 4.90 4.38 20.90
CA ALA A 48 5.50 3.31 21.71
C ALA A 48 6.99 3.09 21.42
N ASP A 49 7.67 2.48 22.40
CA ASP A 49 9.12 2.23 22.33
C ASP A 49 9.48 0.95 21.53
N ARG A 50 8.49 0.13 21.17
CA ARG A 50 8.68 -1.15 20.47
C ARG A 50 7.54 -1.42 19.49
N TRP A 51 7.86 -2.13 18.41
CA TRP A 51 6.88 -2.61 17.45
C TRP A 51 6.02 -3.74 18.03
N SER A 52 4.77 -3.84 17.58
CA SER A 52 3.76 -4.76 18.11
C SER A 52 3.82 -6.18 17.53
N ASP A 53 4.95 -6.57 16.93
CA ASP A 53 5.13 -7.81 16.14
C ASP A 53 4.07 -8.01 15.04
N SER A 54 3.36 -6.93 14.66
CA SER A 54 2.41 -6.90 13.55
C SER A 54 3.13 -6.71 12.22
N ARG A 55 2.52 -7.16 11.12
CA ARG A 55 2.93 -6.75 9.77
C ARG A 55 2.36 -5.37 9.40
N ASP A 56 1.21 -5.02 9.99
CA ASP A 56 0.39 -3.84 9.73
C ASP A 56 0.75 -2.64 10.63
N GLY A 57 0.43 -1.42 10.18
CA GLY A 57 0.44 -0.16 10.93
C GLY A 57 1.64 0.74 10.67
N ALA A 58 2.52 0.42 9.72
CA ALA A 58 3.68 1.26 9.39
C ALA A 58 3.24 2.51 8.60
N ASP A 59 2.24 2.33 7.77
CA ASP A 59 1.56 3.33 6.95
C ASP A 59 0.90 4.44 7.77
N ASP A 60 0.24 4.10 8.88
CA ASP A 60 -0.36 5.05 9.82
C ASP A 60 0.59 6.21 10.22
N PHE A 61 1.89 5.92 10.31
CA PHE A 61 2.88 6.94 10.67
C PHE A 61 2.99 8.00 9.57
N TYR A 62 3.04 7.58 8.32
CA TYR A 62 3.15 8.45 7.16
C TYR A 62 1.87 9.28 6.95
N GLU A 63 0.69 8.71 7.24
CA GLU A 63 -0.61 9.39 7.15
C GLU A 63 -0.73 10.62 8.05
N SER A 64 0.07 10.71 9.10
CA SER A 64 0.05 11.86 10.01
C SER A 64 0.40 13.21 9.34
N SER A 65 1.08 13.18 8.18
CA SER A 65 1.55 14.39 7.47
C SER A 65 1.47 14.31 5.94
N TYR A 66 0.82 13.29 5.38
CA TYR A 66 0.86 13.00 3.94
C TYR A 66 0.39 14.14 3.04
N ASN A 67 -0.54 14.97 3.51
CA ASN A 67 -1.18 16.02 2.73
C ASN A 67 -0.40 17.35 2.71
N TRP A 68 0.69 17.50 3.48
CA TRP A 68 1.43 18.77 3.54
C TRP A 68 2.08 19.16 2.21
N PRO A 69 2.71 18.25 1.43
CA PRO A 69 3.27 18.62 0.14
C PRO A 69 2.19 18.91 -0.91
N LEU A 70 1.03 18.23 -0.85
CA LEU A 70 -0.13 18.58 -1.66
C LEU A 70 -0.64 19.98 -1.31
N TYR A 71 -0.72 20.30 -0.03
CA TYR A 71 -1.21 21.59 0.42
C TYR A 71 -0.26 22.73 0.00
N TYR A 72 1.05 22.50 0.05
CA TYR A 72 2.05 23.38 -0.58
C TYR A 72 1.77 23.59 -2.08
N LEU A 73 1.56 22.52 -2.85
CA LEU A 73 1.25 22.60 -4.29
C LEU A 73 -0.02 23.41 -4.59
N LEU A 74 -1.00 23.42 -3.69
CA LEU A 74 -2.24 24.19 -3.82
C LEU A 74 -2.06 25.68 -3.47
N GLY A 75 -0.88 26.10 -2.97
CA GLY A 75 -0.58 27.49 -2.60
C GLY A 75 -0.56 27.77 -1.09
N GLY A 76 -0.39 26.73 -0.27
CA GLY A 76 0.02 26.86 1.14
C GLY A 76 1.47 27.33 1.27
N GLY A 77 1.91 27.61 2.51
CA GLY A 77 3.25 28.15 2.76
C GLY A 77 4.42 27.21 2.41
N ASP A 78 5.54 27.79 1.96
CA ASP A 78 6.77 27.07 1.57
C ASP A 78 7.35 26.16 2.67
N HIS A 79 7.09 26.51 3.95
CA HIS A 79 7.53 25.71 5.09
C HIS A 79 6.93 24.30 5.07
N LEU A 80 5.76 24.10 4.47
CA LEU A 80 5.06 22.81 4.42
C LEU A 80 5.84 21.76 3.63
N LEU A 81 6.47 22.14 2.51
CA LEU A 81 7.32 21.22 1.75
C LEU A 81 8.54 20.81 2.59
N THR A 82 9.16 21.78 3.26
CA THR A 82 10.32 21.52 4.13
C THR A 82 9.94 20.62 5.32
N GLN A 83 8.81 20.89 5.98
CA GLN A 83 8.34 20.07 7.10
C GLN A 83 7.86 18.69 6.65
N GLY A 84 7.22 18.60 5.48
CA GLY A 84 6.81 17.32 4.90
C GLY A 84 8.02 16.43 4.63
N GLN A 85 9.06 16.96 3.99
CA GLN A 85 10.28 16.19 3.76
C GLN A 85 10.94 15.74 5.08
N ARG A 86 10.97 16.64 6.08
CA ARG A 86 11.51 16.32 7.41
C ARG A 86 10.72 15.22 8.10
N GLN A 87 9.39 15.26 8.07
CA GLN A 87 8.57 14.23 8.70
C GLN A 87 8.69 12.89 8.00
N TRP A 88 8.68 12.85 6.67
CA TRP A 88 8.96 11.63 5.91
C TRP A 88 10.27 10.99 6.36
N ASP A 89 11.36 11.77 6.40
CA ASP A 89 12.67 11.27 6.78
C ASP A 89 12.71 10.78 8.24
N ALA A 90 12.10 11.52 9.17
CA ALA A 90 12.07 11.16 10.58
C ALA A 90 11.23 9.91 10.86
N ILE A 91 10.05 9.80 10.23
CA ILE A 91 9.18 8.62 10.29
C ILE A 91 9.89 7.40 9.70
N THR A 92 10.49 7.55 8.51
CA THR A 92 11.22 6.47 7.84
C THR A 92 12.35 5.94 8.74
N LYS A 93 13.11 6.85 9.37
CA LYS A 93 14.14 6.49 10.34
C LYS A 93 13.55 5.77 11.56
N GLN A 94 12.49 6.30 12.15
CA GLN A 94 11.82 5.70 13.31
C GLN A 94 11.33 4.28 13.00
N LEU A 95 10.69 4.06 11.86
CA LEU A 95 10.21 2.75 11.43
C LEU A 95 11.35 1.79 11.07
N THR A 96 12.51 2.32 10.65
CA THR A 96 13.71 1.49 10.46
C THR A 96 14.23 0.98 11.82
N GLU A 97 14.26 1.85 12.83
CA GLU A 97 14.68 1.50 14.20
C GLU A 97 13.68 0.55 14.89
N LEU A 98 12.38 0.72 14.64
CA LEU A 98 11.32 -0.16 15.13
C LEU A 98 11.27 -1.52 14.39
N GLY A 99 11.82 -1.60 13.19
CA GLY A 99 11.94 -2.83 12.41
C GLY A 99 11.04 -3.01 11.16
N PRO A 100 9.83 -2.44 11.02
CA PRO A 100 8.98 -2.71 9.85
C PRO A 100 9.52 -2.12 8.54
N VAL A 101 10.45 -1.18 8.57
CA VAL A 101 11.12 -0.62 7.38
C VAL A 101 12.54 -1.15 7.25
N LEU A 102 12.94 -1.48 6.02
CA LEU A 102 14.30 -1.86 5.63
C LEU A 102 14.68 -1.06 4.38
N ASP A 103 15.86 -0.45 4.42
CA ASP A 103 16.35 0.42 3.35
C ASP A 103 15.33 1.50 2.92
N GLU A 104 14.73 2.21 3.88
CA GLU A 104 13.72 3.25 3.66
C GLU A 104 12.40 2.79 2.98
N TYR A 105 12.18 1.49 2.83
CA TYR A 105 10.93 0.95 2.30
C TYR A 105 10.39 -0.16 3.20
N GLU A 106 9.08 -0.33 3.26
CA GLU A 106 8.46 -1.31 4.15
C GLU A 106 8.90 -2.75 3.83
N ARG A 107 9.18 -3.56 4.85
CA ARG A 107 9.53 -4.98 4.69
C ARG A 107 8.37 -5.81 4.14
N GLY A 108 7.14 -5.32 4.32
CA GLY A 108 5.96 -5.76 3.59
C GLY A 108 4.78 -6.18 4.46
N TYR A 109 3.72 -5.39 4.41
CA TYR A 109 2.33 -5.81 4.52
C TYR A 109 1.71 -5.88 3.11
N ASP A 110 0.39 -5.80 2.95
CA ASP A 110 -0.22 -5.75 1.62
C ASP A 110 -0.03 -4.39 0.93
N GLN A 111 -0.18 -4.39 -0.39
CA GLN A 111 0.02 -3.21 -1.23
C GLN A 111 -1.13 -2.19 -1.14
N PHE A 112 -2.27 -2.52 -0.52
CA PHE A 112 -3.31 -1.53 -0.24
C PHE A 112 -2.80 -0.58 0.84
N HIS A 113 -2.39 -1.09 2.00
CA HIS A 113 -1.91 -0.27 3.12
C HIS A 113 -0.60 0.45 2.79
N GLN A 114 0.36 -0.25 2.16
CA GLN A 114 1.59 0.41 1.73
C GLN A 114 1.30 1.57 0.76
N SER A 115 0.25 1.47 -0.08
CA SER A 115 -0.08 2.52 -1.02
C SER A 115 -0.62 3.80 -0.39
N GLU A 116 -1.15 3.73 0.83
CA GLU A 116 -1.54 4.90 1.61
C GLU A 116 -0.30 5.75 1.95
N SER A 117 0.82 5.10 2.27
CA SER A 117 2.13 5.77 2.42
C SER A 117 2.67 6.33 1.11
N TYR A 118 2.45 5.63 -0.01
CA TYR A 118 2.96 6.09 -1.30
C TYR A 118 2.37 7.43 -1.71
N ILE A 119 1.14 7.74 -1.32
CA ILE A 119 0.50 9.02 -1.60
C ILE A 119 1.35 10.18 -1.06
N TYR A 120 1.87 10.05 0.17
CA TYR A 120 2.79 11.03 0.74
C TYR A 120 4.05 11.17 -0.13
N PHE A 121 4.67 10.04 -0.45
CA PHE A 121 5.89 10.02 -1.27
C PHE A 121 5.67 10.67 -2.64
N TYR A 122 4.55 10.36 -3.30
CA TYR A 122 4.20 10.94 -4.60
C TYR A 122 4.00 12.44 -4.51
N PHE A 123 3.38 12.95 -3.44
CA PHE A 123 3.24 14.39 -3.26
C PHE A 123 4.57 15.08 -3.01
N LEU A 124 5.52 14.45 -2.28
CA LEU A 124 6.88 14.99 -2.16
C LEU A 124 7.59 15.04 -3.51
N CYS A 125 7.51 13.97 -4.30
CA CYS A 125 8.08 13.91 -5.64
C CYS A 125 7.44 14.92 -6.61
N LEU A 126 6.13 15.14 -6.51
CA LEU A 126 5.41 16.11 -7.34
C LEU A 126 5.72 17.55 -6.93
N ALA A 127 5.84 17.82 -5.63
CA ALA A 127 6.13 19.15 -5.09
C ALA A 127 7.56 19.61 -5.38
N ASP A 128 8.52 18.68 -5.39
CA ASP A 128 9.90 18.94 -5.79
C ASP A 128 10.46 17.77 -6.63
N PRO A 129 10.23 17.79 -7.96
CA PRO A 129 10.72 16.74 -8.86
C PRO A 129 12.25 16.79 -9.07
N THR A 130 12.91 17.83 -8.55
CA THR A 130 14.38 18.00 -8.60
C THR A 130 15.08 17.48 -7.37
N ASN A 131 14.35 17.07 -6.34
CA ASN A 131 14.91 16.47 -5.13
C ASN A 131 15.65 15.16 -5.44
N GLU A 132 16.98 15.19 -5.40
CA GLU A 132 17.83 14.05 -5.79
C GLU A 132 17.54 12.80 -4.95
N ARG A 133 17.37 12.95 -3.63
CA ARG A 133 17.11 11.81 -2.73
C ARG A 133 15.77 11.15 -3.01
N ASN A 134 14.72 11.93 -3.31
CA ASN A 134 13.42 11.35 -3.66
C ASN A 134 13.44 10.70 -5.05
N ARG A 135 14.23 11.22 -5.99
CA ARG A 135 14.46 10.55 -7.29
C ARG A 135 15.19 9.22 -7.11
N GLU A 136 16.24 9.18 -6.29
CA GLU A 136 16.96 7.96 -5.93
C GLU A 136 16.05 6.93 -5.27
N ARG A 137 15.21 7.36 -4.30
CA ARG A 137 14.19 6.52 -3.68
C ARG A 137 13.21 5.96 -4.71
N ALA A 138 12.67 6.78 -5.61
CA ALA A 138 11.72 6.33 -6.61
C ALA A 138 12.31 5.25 -7.52
N VAL A 139 13.56 5.45 -7.99
CA VAL A 139 14.29 4.45 -8.77
C VAL A 139 14.50 3.16 -7.96
N ARG A 140 14.98 3.28 -6.71
CA ARG A 140 15.29 2.13 -5.86
C ARG A 140 14.05 1.32 -5.47
N PHE A 141 12.94 2.00 -5.17
CA PHE A 141 11.67 1.38 -4.83
C PHE A 141 11.05 0.69 -6.04
N ALA A 142 11.10 1.29 -7.23
CA ALA A 142 10.71 0.60 -8.46
C ALA A 142 11.61 -0.62 -8.73
N GLY A 143 12.91 -0.51 -8.45
CA GLY A 143 13.90 -1.58 -8.57
C GLY A 143 13.55 -2.86 -7.80
N LEU A 144 12.77 -2.76 -6.70
CA LEU A 144 12.26 -3.91 -5.94
C LEU A 144 11.34 -4.83 -6.77
N TYR A 145 10.73 -4.31 -7.82
CA TYR A 145 9.77 -5.02 -8.68
C TYR A 145 10.30 -5.22 -10.11
N LEU A 146 11.31 -4.45 -10.50
CA LEU A 146 12.07 -4.68 -11.73
C LEU A 146 13.16 -5.75 -11.57
N ASN A 147 13.26 -6.40 -10.40
CA ASN A 147 14.31 -7.35 -10.03
C ASN A 147 15.73 -6.76 -10.10
N GLU A 148 15.87 -5.47 -9.78
CA GLU A 148 17.15 -4.78 -9.72
C GLU A 148 17.83 -4.93 -8.34
N ASN A 149 17.06 -5.37 -7.32
CA ASN A 149 17.58 -5.82 -6.04
C ASN A 149 17.51 -7.35 -5.94
N PRO A 150 18.64 -8.08 -5.95
CA PRO A 150 18.64 -9.54 -5.87
C PRO A 150 18.17 -10.08 -4.52
N ASP A 151 18.27 -9.29 -3.45
CA ASP A 151 17.85 -9.68 -2.11
C ASP A 151 16.33 -9.54 -1.89
N ALA A 152 15.63 -8.89 -2.82
CA ALA A 152 14.18 -8.68 -2.78
C ALA A 152 13.48 -9.17 -4.08
N PRO A 153 13.43 -10.48 -4.35
CA PRO A 153 12.90 -11.03 -5.59
C PRO A 153 11.35 -11.05 -5.60
N ASN A 154 10.72 -9.87 -5.53
CA ASN A 154 9.27 -9.73 -5.44
C ASN A 154 8.54 -10.18 -6.70
N TYR A 155 9.17 -10.06 -7.87
CA TYR A 155 8.52 -10.23 -9.16
C TYR A 155 9.02 -11.46 -9.93
N ASP A 156 8.10 -12.26 -10.45
CA ASP A 156 8.38 -13.30 -11.44
C ASP A 156 8.18 -12.72 -12.86
N PRO A 157 9.26 -12.55 -13.66
CA PRO A 157 9.15 -11.99 -15.00
C PRO A 157 8.60 -12.98 -16.04
N GLU A 158 8.67 -14.28 -15.79
CA GLU A 158 8.14 -15.31 -16.70
C GLU A 158 6.61 -15.38 -16.56
N ARG A 159 6.14 -15.43 -15.31
CA ARG A 159 4.71 -15.53 -14.99
C ARG A 159 4.02 -14.17 -14.84
N LYS A 160 4.79 -13.08 -14.85
CA LYS A 160 4.34 -11.69 -14.72
C LYS A 160 3.46 -11.50 -13.49
N LEU A 161 3.99 -11.87 -12.34
CA LEU A 161 3.27 -11.84 -11.07
C LEU A 161 4.16 -11.39 -9.91
N ILE A 162 3.56 -10.72 -8.93
CA ILE A 162 4.20 -10.46 -7.64
C ILE A 162 3.97 -11.69 -6.75
N ARG A 163 5.04 -12.21 -6.15
CA ARG A 163 5.08 -13.59 -5.61
C ARG A 163 4.35 -13.77 -4.29
N ALA A 164 4.02 -12.70 -3.58
CA ALA A 164 3.31 -12.78 -2.32
C ALA A 164 2.36 -11.58 -2.14
N PRO A 165 1.22 -11.76 -1.45
CA PRO A 165 0.33 -10.65 -1.12
C PRO A 165 1.03 -9.63 -0.20
N HIS A 166 1.82 -10.11 0.75
CA HIS A 166 2.73 -9.27 1.53
C HIS A 166 4.12 -9.28 0.90
N ASN A 167 4.63 -8.11 0.54
CA ASN A 167 5.89 -7.97 -0.19
C ASN A 167 6.50 -6.60 0.04
N GLY A 168 7.81 -6.46 -0.17
CA GLY A 168 8.48 -5.17 0.02
C GLY A 168 9.99 -5.25 -0.10
N SER A 169 10.70 -4.47 0.71
CA SER A 169 12.17 -4.38 0.69
C SER A 169 12.89 -5.66 1.10
N GLY A 170 12.21 -6.57 1.81
CA GLY A 170 12.72 -7.90 2.15
C GLY A 170 12.39 -8.98 1.10
N GLY A 171 11.77 -8.61 -0.03
CA GLY A 171 11.22 -9.57 -0.99
C GLY A 171 9.83 -10.07 -0.60
N PRO A 172 9.36 -11.19 -1.20
CA PRO A 172 8.07 -11.77 -0.87
C PRO A 172 8.06 -12.25 0.59
N ARG A 173 7.09 -11.76 1.37
CA ARG A 173 6.92 -12.08 2.79
C ARG A 173 5.87 -13.17 2.95
N TRP A 174 6.34 -14.42 2.95
CA TRP A 174 5.49 -15.61 2.95
C TRP A 174 4.59 -15.72 4.19
N GLY A 175 3.42 -16.34 3.99
CA GLY A 175 2.41 -16.49 5.04
C GLY A 175 1.57 -15.24 5.22
N HIS A 176 0.51 -15.32 6.03
CA HIS A 176 -0.31 -14.16 6.39
C HIS A 176 0.29 -13.41 7.61
N THR A 177 0.75 -14.16 8.61
CA THR A 177 1.40 -13.63 9.83
C THR A 177 2.78 -14.27 10.05
N ASP A 178 3.63 -13.62 10.84
CA ASP A 178 4.90 -14.18 11.34
C ASP A 178 4.75 -14.98 12.64
N SER A 179 3.55 -15.01 13.23
CA SER A 179 3.27 -15.82 14.41
C SER A 179 3.48 -17.31 14.12
N PRO A 180 4.20 -18.06 14.99
CA PRO A 180 4.33 -19.51 14.85
C PRO A 180 2.99 -20.24 15.06
N GLU A 181 2.04 -19.61 15.74
CA GLU A 181 0.67 -20.09 15.91
C GLU A 181 -0.29 -19.06 15.26
N PRO A 182 -0.58 -19.18 13.96
CA PRO A 182 -1.46 -18.24 13.29
C PRO A 182 -2.88 -18.35 13.85
N SER A 183 -3.50 -17.21 14.12
CA SER A 183 -4.86 -17.14 14.65
C SER A 183 -5.54 -15.86 14.17
N TYR A 184 -6.80 -15.98 13.74
CA TYR A 184 -7.65 -14.83 13.46
C TYR A 184 -8.61 -14.62 14.64
N GLY A 185 -8.16 -13.80 15.59
CA GLY A 185 -8.85 -13.59 16.86
C GLY A 185 -10.13 -12.76 16.71
N TRP A 186 -11.14 -13.08 17.53
CA TRP A 186 -12.36 -12.28 17.60
C TRP A 186 -12.06 -10.89 18.19
N SER A 187 -12.60 -9.86 17.55
CA SER A 187 -12.74 -8.54 18.17
C SER A 187 -14.10 -7.93 17.84
N ALA A 188 -14.62 -7.12 18.76
CA ALA A 188 -15.94 -6.50 18.60
C ALA A 188 -16.01 -5.59 17.36
N SER A 189 -14.91 -4.88 17.04
CA SER A 189 -14.79 -4.03 15.86
C SER A 189 -14.82 -4.84 14.56
N MET A 190 -14.14 -5.99 14.53
CA MET A 190 -14.02 -6.79 13.33
C MET A 190 -15.30 -7.56 12.97
N ARG A 191 -16.25 -7.67 13.91
CA ARG A 191 -17.55 -8.34 13.68
C ARG A 191 -18.34 -7.78 12.51
N THR A 192 -18.18 -6.50 12.18
CA THR A 192 -18.90 -5.87 11.04
C THR A 192 -18.39 -6.32 9.67
N TYR A 193 -17.15 -6.82 9.58
CA TYR A 193 -16.52 -7.25 8.32
C TYR A 193 -16.78 -8.73 8.01
N GLY A 194 -17.19 -9.52 9.01
CA GLY A 194 -17.53 -10.93 8.84
C GLY A 194 -16.31 -11.85 8.84
N LEU A 195 -16.50 -13.07 8.35
CA LEU A 195 -15.46 -14.10 8.32
C LEU A 195 -14.57 -13.95 7.07
N PRO A 196 -13.23 -14.10 7.19
CA PRO A 196 -12.34 -14.17 6.03
C PRO A 196 -12.72 -15.34 5.10
N TYR A 197 -13.03 -16.49 5.69
CA TYR A 197 -13.47 -17.70 5.00
C TYR A 197 -14.77 -18.23 5.60
N THR A 198 -15.66 -18.73 4.75
CA THR A 198 -16.96 -19.29 5.16
C THR A 198 -17.02 -20.82 5.08
N ASP A 199 -15.93 -21.44 4.65
CA ASP A 199 -15.79 -22.88 4.44
C ASP A 199 -14.92 -23.57 5.51
N ILE A 200 -14.59 -22.87 6.60
CA ILE A 200 -13.77 -23.43 7.68
C ILE A 200 -14.62 -24.32 8.59
N GLU A 201 -14.18 -25.57 8.78
CA GLU A 201 -14.92 -26.55 9.58
C GLU A 201 -15.16 -26.06 11.02
N GLY A 202 -16.43 -25.96 11.38
CA GLY A 202 -16.88 -25.52 12.70
C GLY A 202 -17.05 -24.01 12.84
N VAL A 203 -16.68 -23.21 11.84
CA VAL A 203 -16.86 -21.74 11.83
C VAL A 203 -18.01 -21.37 10.90
N ARG A 204 -19.12 -20.92 11.45
CA ARG A 204 -20.34 -20.57 10.70
C ARG A 204 -20.65 -19.09 10.75
N GLU A 205 -20.35 -18.45 11.87
CA GLU A 205 -20.52 -17.01 12.08
C GLU A 205 -19.31 -16.41 12.78
N TYR A 206 -19.17 -15.08 12.69
CA TYR A 206 -18.01 -14.40 13.26
C TYR A 206 -17.83 -14.66 14.77
N ASP A 207 -18.93 -14.80 15.52
CA ASP A 207 -18.87 -15.04 16.96
C ASP A 207 -18.32 -16.43 17.34
N ASP A 208 -18.24 -17.39 16.41
CA ASP A 208 -17.58 -18.68 16.63
C ASP A 208 -16.07 -18.51 16.87
N LEU A 209 -15.47 -17.43 16.36
CA LEU A 209 -14.06 -17.10 16.58
C LEU A 209 -13.75 -16.69 18.04
N LYS A 210 -14.73 -16.68 18.94
CA LYS A 210 -14.48 -16.59 20.38
C LYS A 210 -13.87 -17.87 20.95
N ASP A 211 -14.05 -19.01 20.27
CA ASP A 211 -13.33 -20.24 20.58
C ASP A 211 -11.92 -20.16 19.98
N PRO A 212 -10.85 -20.16 20.82
CA PRO A 212 -9.47 -20.08 20.35
C PRO A 212 -9.08 -21.19 19.37
N THR A 213 -9.70 -22.36 19.46
CA THR A 213 -9.46 -23.47 18.53
C THR A 213 -9.96 -23.13 17.14
N LEU A 214 -11.14 -22.49 17.05
CA LEU A 214 -11.72 -22.05 15.79
C LEU A 214 -11.00 -20.83 15.21
N SER A 215 -10.57 -19.88 16.06
CA SER A 215 -9.70 -18.76 15.66
C SER A 215 -8.39 -19.26 15.04
N ARG A 216 -7.78 -20.28 15.63
CA ARG A 216 -6.55 -20.90 15.12
C ARG A 216 -6.78 -21.57 13.77
N ARG A 217 -7.83 -22.37 13.62
CA ARG A 217 -8.17 -22.99 12.32
C ARG A 217 -8.36 -21.95 11.22
N MET A 218 -9.04 -20.85 11.52
CA MET A 218 -9.17 -19.73 10.58
C MET A 218 -7.81 -19.12 10.24
N GLY A 219 -6.97 -18.86 11.24
CA GLY A 219 -5.62 -18.34 11.04
C GLY A 219 -4.72 -19.26 10.21
N GLU A 220 -4.77 -20.57 10.44
CA GLU A 220 -4.07 -21.58 9.65
C GLU A 220 -4.52 -21.57 8.18
N ALA A 221 -5.84 -21.47 7.93
CA ALA A 221 -6.37 -21.35 6.58
C ALA A 221 -5.91 -20.04 5.90
N MET A 222 -5.91 -18.90 6.60
CA MET A 222 -5.36 -17.65 6.07
C MET A 222 -3.86 -17.77 5.78
N GLN A 223 -3.09 -18.41 6.67
CA GLN A 223 -1.66 -18.62 6.49
C GLN A 223 -1.35 -19.42 5.22
N GLU A 224 -2.14 -20.46 4.94
CA GLU A 224 -1.98 -21.32 3.77
C GLU A 224 -2.45 -20.68 2.47
N ARG A 225 -3.64 -20.06 2.50
CA ARG A 225 -4.38 -19.62 1.30
C ARG A 225 -4.10 -18.18 0.90
N MET A 226 -3.75 -17.30 1.84
CA MET A 226 -3.42 -15.87 1.61
C MET A 226 -1.91 -15.58 1.73
N GLY A 227 -1.07 -16.60 1.90
CA GLY A 227 0.34 -16.42 2.25
C GLY A 227 1.31 -16.33 1.07
N LYS A 228 0.85 -16.49 -0.17
CA LYS A 228 1.70 -16.63 -1.35
C LYS A 228 0.87 -16.47 -2.63
N GLY A 229 1.57 -16.18 -3.73
CA GLY A 229 0.92 -15.84 -4.99
C GLY A 229 0.64 -14.34 -5.10
N ASP A 230 -0.01 -13.98 -6.19
CA ASP A 230 -0.35 -12.61 -6.51
C ASP A 230 -1.82 -12.32 -6.21
N VAL A 231 -2.12 -11.09 -5.85
CA VAL A 231 -3.49 -10.64 -5.51
C VAL A 231 -3.77 -9.32 -6.20
N ALA A 232 -5.06 -9.04 -6.44
CA ALA A 232 -5.47 -7.82 -7.13
C ALA A 232 -4.91 -6.54 -6.47
N GLY A 233 -4.74 -6.53 -5.14
CA GLY A 233 -4.16 -5.41 -4.39
C GLY A 233 -2.74 -5.03 -4.83
N ASN A 234 -1.95 -6.00 -5.30
CA ASN A 234 -0.60 -5.75 -5.81
C ASN A 234 -0.57 -4.87 -7.08
N LEU A 235 -1.70 -4.62 -7.74
CA LEU A 235 -1.78 -3.66 -8.84
C LEU A 235 -1.37 -2.24 -8.42
N MET A 236 -1.46 -1.89 -7.13
CA MET A 236 -1.02 -0.58 -6.62
C MET A 236 0.48 -0.31 -6.84
N VAL A 237 1.31 -1.34 -6.99
CA VAL A 237 2.74 -1.22 -7.36
C VAL A 237 2.93 -0.49 -8.69
N THR A 238 1.96 -0.53 -9.59
CA THR A 238 2.04 0.20 -10.86
C THR A 238 2.16 1.71 -10.66
N SER A 239 1.52 2.27 -9.63
CA SER A 239 1.65 3.70 -9.27
C SER A 239 3.04 4.03 -8.75
N LEU A 240 3.66 3.12 -8.00
CA LEU A 240 5.02 3.29 -7.47
C LEU A 240 6.03 3.37 -8.60
N ILE A 241 5.91 2.47 -9.58
CA ILE A 241 6.77 2.44 -10.76
C ILE A 241 6.45 3.62 -11.69
N ALA A 242 5.18 4.07 -11.76
CA ALA A 242 4.80 5.24 -12.53
C ALA A 242 5.45 6.51 -11.95
N ASN A 243 5.59 6.62 -10.63
CA ASN A 243 6.32 7.73 -10.01
C ASN A 243 7.79 7.78 -10.47
N ALA A 244 8.48 6.63 -10.52
CA ALA A 244 9.83 6.55 -11.08
C ALA A 244 9.88 6.96 -12.56
N PHE A 245 8.91 6.51 -13.36
CA PHE A 245 8.78 6.92 -14.77
C PHE A 245 8.59 8.43 -14.92
N LEU A 246 7.72 9.05 -14.11
CA LEU A 246 7.46 10.50 -14.17
C LEU A 246 8.70 11.32 -13.80
N LEU A 247 9.52 10.83 -12.88
CA LEU A 247 10.74 11.52 -12.46
C LEU A 247 11.89 11.35 -13.44
N THR A 248 12.08 10.16 -14.04
CA THR A 248 13.28 9.88 -14.86
C THR A 248 13.02 9.83 -16.37
N GLY A 249 11.79 9.55 -16.80
CA GLY A 249 11.43 9.35 -18.20
C GLY A 249 11.95 8.03 -18.81
N GLU A 250 12.47 7.10 -18.00
CA GLU A 250 13.03 5.85 -18.52
C GLU A 250 11.94 4.84 -18.93
N GLU A 251 12.00 4.38 -20.18
CA GLU A 251 10.96 3.51 -20.77
C GLU A 251 10.81 2.14 -20.08
N LYS A 252 11.83 1.67 -19.35
CA LYS A 252 11.77 0.38 -18.63
C LYS A 252 10.60 0.31 -17.65
N TYR A 253 10.28 1.43 -16.99
CA TYR A 253 9.18 1.52 -16.03
C TYR A 253 7.82 1.42 -16.70
N ARG A 254 7.61 2.18 -17.79
CA ARG A 254 6.38 2.12 -18.60
C ARG A 254 6.15 0.71 -19.14
N ARG A 255 7.19 0.07 -19.69
CA ARG A 255 7.10 -1.29 -20.21
C ARG A 255 6.67 -2.28 -19.12
N TRP A 256 7.30 -2.23 -17.95
CA TRP A 256 6.94 -3.09 -16.82
C TRP A 256 5.47 -2.94 -16.42
N ILE A 257 4.99 -1.69 -16.28
CA ILE A 257 3.58 -1.40 -15.92
C ILE A 257 2.63 -2.02 -16.93
N VAL A 258 2.88 -1.81 -18.24
CA VAL A 258 2.02 -2.33 -19.30
C VAL A 258 2.02 -3.85 -19.32
N GLU A 259 3.18 -4.49 -19.15
CA GLU A 259 3.30 -5.95 -19.11
C GLU A 259 2.53 -6.57 -17.94
N TYR A 260 2.72 -6.03 -16.74
CA TYR A 260 2.07 -6.51 -15.52
C TYR A 260 0.55 -6.29 -15.55
N PHE A 261 0.11 -5.09 -15.95
CA PHE A 261 -1.32 -4.78 -16.07
C PHE A 261 -2.01 -5.64 -17.14
N ASN A 262 -1.35 -5.89 -18.29
CA ASN A 262 -1.90 -6.76 -19.31
C ASN A 262 -2.02 -8.21 -18.83
N ALA A 263 -1.08 -8.72 -18.01
CA ALA A 263 -1.21 -10.05 -17.41
C ALA A 263 -2.48 -10.16 -16.55
N TRP A 264 -2.78 -9.15 -15.73
CA TRP A 264 -4.03 -9.10 -14.97
C TRP A 264 -5.28 -8.98 -15.85
N ARG A 265 -5.21 -8.21 -16.95
CA ARG A 265 -6.30 -8.15 -17.94
C ARG A 265 -6.56 -9.49 -18.63
N GLU A 266 -5.51 -10.23 -18.97
CA GLU A 266 -5.62 -11.57 -19.56
C GLU A 266 -6.28 -12.52 -18.57
N ARG A 267 -5.87 -12.50 -17.29
CA ARG A 267 -6.49 -13.27 -16.21
C ARG A 267 -7.95 -12.88 -16.00
N ALA A 268 -8.30 -11.61 -16.09
CA ALA A 268 -9.67 -11.13 -15.99
C ALA A 268 -10.53 -11.61 -17.18
N ALA A 269 -10.02 -11.52 -18.41
CA ALA A 269 -10.71 -11.95 -19.62
C ALA A 269 -10.91 -13.48 -19.69
N GLY A 270 -9.98 -14.25 -19.13
CA GLY A 270 -10.08 -15.70 -19.03
C GLY A 270 -11.34 -16.15 -18.29
N SER A 271 -11.90 -17.29 -18.72
CA SER A 271 -12.87 -18.06 -17.94
C SER A 271 -12.13 -19.20 -17.26
N ALA A 272 -12.51 -19.54 -16.04
CA ALA A 272 -11.97 -20.71 -15.33
C ALA A 272 -13.12 -21.70 -15.06
N PRO A 273 -12.89 -23.02 -15.26
CA PRO A 273 -13.89 -24.02 -14.92
C PRO A 273 -14.20 -23.96 -13.41
N PRO A 274 -15.37 -24.45 -12.98
CA PRO A 274 -15.68 -24.58 -11.56
C PRO A 274 -14.60 -25.39 -10.84
N ALA A 275 -14.36 -25.06 -9.58
CA ALA A 275 -13.54 -25.88 -8.68
C ALA A 275 -14.08 -27.33 -8.66
N GLU A 276 -13.31 -28.30 -9.18
CA GLU A 276 -13.73 -29.71 -9.22
C GLU A 276 -13.74 -30.37 -7.82
N GLN A 277 -13.03 -29.79 -6.84
CA GLN A 277 -12.75 -30.41 -5.54
C GLN A 277 -13.57 -29.86 -4.37
N SER A 278 -14.34 -28.77 -4.52
CA SER A 278 -14.94 -28.08 -3.36
C SER A 278 -16.27 -28.65 -2.86
N GLY A 279 -16.90 -29.60 -3.56
CA GLY A 279 -18.14 -30.27 -3.11
C GLY A 279 -19.35 -29.34 -2.90
N GLN A 280 -19.19 -28.04 -3.15
CA GLN A 280 -20.22 -27.01 -3.13
C GLN A 280 -20.46 -26.53 -4.57
N SER A 281 -21.70 -26.13 -4.87
CA SER A 281 -22.10 -25.64 -6.19
C SER A 281 -21.42 -24.29 -6.50
N GLU A 282 -20.18 -24.31 -6.97
CA GLU A 282 -19.44 -23.09 -7.28
C GLU A 282 -19.58 -22.69 -8.74
N ARG A 283 -19.78 -21.39 -8.97
CA ARG A 283 -19.96 -20.83 -10.31
C ARG A 283 -18.58 -20.71 -10.99
N PRO A 284 -18.48 -21.02 -12.30
CA PRO A 284 -17.27 -20.73 -13.05
C PRO A 284 -16.94 -19.24 -12.97
N LYS A 285 -15.66 -18.89 -13.04
CA LYS A 285 -15.25 -17.47 -13.09
C LYS A 285 -15.86 -16.82 -14.34
N PRO A 286 -16.70 -15.79 -14.20
CA PRO A 286 -17.21 -15.07 -15.35
C PRO A 286 -16.07 -14.38 -16.11
N ALA A 287 -16.13 -14.40 -17.44
CA ALA A 287 -15.21 -13.63 -18.26
C ALA A 287 -15.35 -12.14 -17.95
N GLY A 288 -14.21 -11.45 -17.83
CA GLY A 288 -14.14 -10.02 -17.53
C GLY A 288 -14.09 -9.66 -16.04
N LEU A 289 -14.32 -10.63 -15.12
CA LEU A 289 -14.09 -10.38 -13.69
C LEU A 289 -12.63 -10.65 -13.32
N LEU A 290 -12.04 -9.70 -12.59
CA LEU A 290 -10.71 -9.83 -12.02
C LEU A 290 -10.74 -10.95 -10.96
N PRO A 291 -9.82 -11.92 -11.02
CA PRO A 291 -9.66 -12.86 -9.91
C PRO A 291 -9.03 -12.15 -8.71
N ASP A 292 -9.37 -12.58 -7.51
CA ASP A 292 -8.81 -12.05 -6.28
C ASP A 292 -7.36 -12.55 -6.07
N ASN A 293 -7.05 -13.75 -6.59
CA ASN A 293 -5.79 -14.44 -6.39
C ASN A 293 -5.26 -15.17 -7.63
N VAL A 294 -3.94 -15.33 -7.67
CA VAL A 294 -3.19 -16.10 -8.66
C VAL A 294 -2.07 -16.83 -7.95
N GLY A 295 -1.97 -18.13 -8.10
CA GLY A 295 -0.91 -18.92 -7.50
C GLY A 295 0.46 -18.70 -8.14
N LEU A 296 1.50 -19.24 -7.52
CA LEU A 296 2.87 -19.17 -8.06
C LEU A 296 3.02 -19.95 -9.37
N SER A 297 2.13 -20.91 -9.63
CA SER A 297 2.03 -21.57 -10.94
C SER A 297 1.44 -20.66 -12.02
N GLY A 298 0.97 -19.46 -11.69
CA GLY A 298 0.22 -18.59 -12.59
C GLY A 298 -1.26 -18.97 -12.74
N ASP A 299 -1.72 -20.05 -12.10
CA ASP A 299 -3.10 -20.48 -12.14
C ASP A 299 -3.96 -19.68 -11.16
N VAL A 300 -5.15 -19.28 -11.60
CA VAL A 300 -6.13 -18.60 -10.75
C VAL A 300 -6.70 -19.61 -9.75
N GLY A 301 -6.74 -19.26 -8.47
CA GLY A 301 -7.32 -20.11 -7.43
C GLY A 301 -6.44 -21.26 -6.96
N GLU A 302 -5.15 -21.30 -7.29
CA GLU A 302 -4.24 -22.44 -6.96
C GLU A 302 -4.30 -22.82 -5.48
N TYR A 303 -4.34 -21.83 -4.58
CA TYR A 303 -4.37 -22.05 -3.12
C TYR A 303 -5.77 -21.92 -2.52
N LEU A 304 -6.80 -21.86 -3.36
CA LEU A 304 -8.19 -21.68 -2.98
C LEU A 304 -9.09 -22.74 -3.65
N ASP A 305 -8.54 -23.92 -3.91
CA ASP A 305 -9.22 -25.06 -4.53
C ASP A 305 -9.81 -24.74 -5.92
N GLY A 306 -9.20 -23.81 -6.65
CA GLY A 306 -9.67 -23.32 -7.94
C GLY A 306 -10.66 -22.14 -7.85
N ARG A 307 -10.99 -21.66 -6.65
CA ARG A 307 -11.83 -20.46 -6.49
C ARG A 307 -11.06 -19.21 -6.91
N TRP A 308 -11.67 -18.47 -7.82
CA TRP A 308 -11.14 -17.18 -8.29
C TRP A 308 -11.35 -16.04 -7.29
N TYR A 309 -12.09 -16.27 -6.20
CA TYR A 309 -12.47 -15.27 -5.20
C TYR A 309 -12.05 -15.70 -3.78
N GLY A 310 -12.04 -14.74 -2.85
CA GLY A 310 -11.76 -14.98 -1.42
C GLY A 310 -10.28 -15.07 -1.07
N GLY A 311 -9.41 -14.59 -1.96
CA GLY A 311 -7.97 -14.49 -1.72
C GLY A 311 -7.52 -13.07 -1.45
#